data_AF-A0A920B0W7-F1
#
_entry.id   AF-A0A920B0W7-F1
#
_cell.length_a   1.000
_cell.length_b   1.000
_cell.length_c   1.000
_cell.angle_alpha   90.00
_cell.angle_beta   90.00
_cell.angle_gamma   90.00
#
_symmetry.space_group_name_H-M   'P 1'
#
loop_
_entity.id
_entity.type
_entity.pdbx_description
1 polymer ?
#
loop_
_entity_poly.entity_id
_entity_poly.type
_entity_poly.pdbx_seq_one_letter_code
_entity_poly.pdbx_strand_id
1 'polypeptide(L)' 'MAGYPHITIPLDYSDSLPVGLSFIGTRWDDKKLIEYAYSFEYFNQFKPNFKK' A
#
# COMPACT_ATOMS: atom_id res chain seq x y z
N MET A 1 20.75 -4.86 -2.35
CA MET A 1 19.27 -4.86 -2.41
C MET A 1 18.80 -6.30 -2.52
N ALA A 2 17.79 -6.72 -1.75
CA ALA A 2 17.37 -8.12 -1.64
C ALA A 2 16.46 -8.62 -2.79
N GLY A 3 15.95 -7.73 -3.65
CA GLY A 3 15.15 -8.10 -4.83
C GLY A 3 13.77 -8.68 -4.51
N TYR A 4 13.26 -8.45 -3.31
CA TYR A 4 11.93 -8.91 -2.89
C TYR A 4 10.82 -7.96 -3.35
N PRO A 5 9.63 -8.50 -3.64
CA PRO A 5 8.48 -7.68 -4.02
C PRO A 5 8.05 -6.80 -2.84
N HIS A 6 7.72 -5.55 -3.13
CA HIS A 6 7.11 -4.63 -2.18
C HIS A 6 6.10 -3.74 -2.89
N ILE A 7 5.04 -3.35 -2.18
CA ILE A 7 3.99 -2.45 -2.67
C ILE A 7 3.64 -1.46 -1.57
N THR A 8 3.41 -0.21 -1.95
CA THR A 8 2.98 0.85 -1.04
C THR A 8 1.59 1.34 -1.46
N ILE A 9 0.69 1.41 -0.50
CA ILE A 9 -0.69 1.88 -0.69
C ILE A 9 -0.94 3.13 0.18
N PRO A 10 -1.87 4.01 -0.22
CA PRO A 10 -2.25 5.16 0.59
C PRO A 10 -3.04 4.74 1.83
N LEU A 11 -2.68 5.25 3.01
CA LEU A 11 -3.33 4.91 4.27
C LEU A 11 -4.20 6.05 4.79
N ASP A 12 -3.63 7.23 5.03
CA ASP A 12 -4.34 8.43 5.52
C ASP A 12 -3.52 9.71 5.29
N TYR A 13 -4.00 10.86 5.77
CA TYR A 13 -3.23 12.09 5.93
C TYR A 13 -2.87 12.34 7.40
N SER A 14 -1.58 12.43 7.72
CA SER A 14 -1.09 12.92 9.01
C SER A 14 -0.59 14.35 8.85
N ASP A 15 -1.12 15.29 9.62
CA ASP A 15 -0.73 16.72 9.55
C ASP A 15 -0.77 17.30 8.13
N SER A 16 -1.78 16.91 7.34
CA SER A 16 -1.95 17.27 5.92
C SER A 16 -0.94 16.65 4.94
N LEU A 17 -0.08 15.74 5.41
CA LEU A 17 0.86 14.98 4.57
C LEU A 17 0.32 13.57 4.33
N PRO A 18 0.37 13.06 3.09
CA PRO A 18 -0.08 11.71 2.79
C PRO A 18 0.87 10.69 3.43
N VAL A 19 0.28 9.74 4.16
CA VAL A 19 0.95 8.59 4.77
C VAL A 19 0.57 7.34 3.98
N GLY A 20 1.57 6.51 3.70
CA GLY A 20 1.39 5.22 3.03
C GLY A 20 1.75 4.04 3.92
N LEU A 21 1.16 2.89 3.63
CA LEU A 21 1.50 1.61 4.22
C LEU A 21 2.25 0.75 3.18
N SER A 22 3.38 0.19 3.56
CA SER A 22 4.19 -0.67 2.69
C SER A 22 4.10 -2.14 3.10
N PHE A 23 3.75 -3.00 2.14
CA PHE A 23 3.83 -4.45 2.28
C PHE A 23 5.09 -4.95 1.61
N ILE A 24 5.77 -5.89 2.26
CA ILE A 24 6.99 -6.53 1.76
C ILE A 24 6.73 -8.03 1.74
N GLY A 25 6.89 -8.63 0.57
CA GLY A 25 6.68 -10.05 0.36
C GLY A 25 8.00 -10.81 0.33
N THR A 26 7.90 -12.12 0.43
CA THR A 26 9.00 -13.04 0.13
C THR A 26 9.16 -13.24 -1.38
N ARG A 27 10.20 -13.97 -1.78
CA ARG A 27 10.51 -14.21 -3.20
C ARG A 27 9.32 -14.84 -3.92
N TRP A 28 8.93 -14.28 -5.06
CA TRP A 28 7.86 -14.79 -5.94
C TRP A 28 6.44 -14.74 -5.35
N ASP A 29 6.22 -14.02 -4.25
CA ASP A 29 4.89 -13.85 -3.64
C ASP A 29 4.12 -12.63 -4.18
N ASP A 30 4.45 -12.13 -5.37
CA ASP A 30 3.84 -10.95 -6.00
C ASP A 30 2.30 -11.02 -6.01
N LYS A 31 1.74 -12.19 -6.35
CA LYS A 31 0.29 -12.40 -6.37
C LYS A 31 -0.35 -12.18 -4.99
N LYS A 32 0.20 -12.83 -3.95
CA LYS A 32 -0.34 -12.71 -2.59
C LYS A 32 -0.17 -11.29 -2.06
N LEU A 33 0.95 -10.66 -2.36
CA LEU A 33 1.24 -9.28 -1.98
C LEU A 33 0.20 -8.31 -2.55
N ILE A 34 -0.18 -8.48 -3.83
CA ILE A 34 -1.24 -7.69 -4.47
C ILE A 34 -2.61 -7.99 -3.82
N GLU A 35 -2.94 -9.26 -3.56
CA GLU A 35 -4.20 -9.65 -2.92
C GLU A 35 -4.34 -9.03 -1.52
N TYR A 36 -3.26 -8.99 -0.74
CA TYR A 36 -3.23 -8.35 0.58
C TYR A 36 -3.38 -6.84 0.49
N ALA A 37 -2.62 -6.19 -0.39
CA ALA A 37 -2.72 -4.75 -0.61
C ALA A 37 -4.13 -4.34 -1.03
N TYR A 38 -4.73 -5.08 -1.97
CA TYR A 38 -6.09 -4.85 -2.44
C TYR A 38 -7.13 -5.03 -1.34
N SER A 39 -7.03 -6.11 -0.57
CA SER A 39 -7.97 -6.36 0.54
C SER A 39 -7.89 -5.24 1.57
N PHE A 40 -6.67 -4.78 1.90
CA PHE A 40 -6.50 -3.66 2.82
C PHE A 40 -7.11 -2.36 2.27
N GLU A 41 -6.85 -1.99 1.02
CA GLU A 41 -7.44 -0.80 0.40
C GLU A 41 -8.97 -0.86 0.38
N TYR A 42 -9.54 -2.03 0.10
CA TYR A 42 -10.98 -2.25 0.10
C TYR A 42 -11.62 -2.01 1.48
N PHE A 43 -10.97 -2.47 2.56
CA PHE A 43 -11.44 -2.22 3.93
C PHE A 43 -11.17 -0.80 4.41
N ASN A 44 -10.01 -0.22 4.05
CA ASN A 44 -9.62 1.12 4.48
C ASN A 44 -10.49 2.20 3.83
N GLN A 45 -10.97 1.98 2.60
CA GLN A 45 -11.80 2.91 1.81
C GLN A 45 -11.24 4.33 1.64
N PHE A 46 -9.99 4.54 2.04
CA PHE A 46 -9.32 5.81 1.96
C PHE A 46 -9.11 6.17 0.49
N LYS A 47 -9.60 7.34 0.12
CA LYS A 47 -9.42 7.89 -1.23
C LYS A 47 -8.56 9.13 -1.10
N PRO A 48 -7.30 9.09 -1.57
CA PRO A 48 -6.44 10.27 -1.52
C PRO A 48 -7.11 11.40 -2.30
N ASN A 49 -7.17 12.58 -1.69
CA ASN A 49 -7.75 13.76 -2.31
C ASN A 49 -6.65 14.46 -3.11
N PHE A 50 -6.67 14.30 -4.43
CA PHE A 50 -5.73 14.94 -5.35
C PHE A 50 -6.07 16.42 -5.61
N LYS A 51 -6.47 17.17 -4.58
CA LYS A 51 -6.61 18.62 -4.73
C LYS A 51 -5.22 19.25 -4.82
N LYS A 52 -4.91 19.74 -6.02
CA LYS A 52 -3.76 20.59 -6.34
C LYS A 52 -3.75 21.86 -5.49
#